data_AF-A0A946YNG7-F1
#
_entry.id   AF-A0A946YNG7-F1
#
_cell.length_a   1.000
_cell.length_b   1.000
_cell.length_c   1.000
_cell.angle_alpha   90.00
_cell.angle_beta   90.00
_cell.angle_gamma   90.00
#
_symmetry.space_group_name_H-M   'P 1'
#
loop_
_entity.id
_entity.type
_entity.pdbx_description
1 polymer ?
#
loop_
_entity_poly.entity_id
_entity_poly.type
_entity_poly.pdbx_seq_one_letter_code
_entity_poly.pdbx_strand_id
1 'polypeptide(L)'
;MKNQVVTFLISAFILLATSSAMAQNENPFIGTWDIDMDESDFGSNAAPQNMSRSYTDLGNGSYAYQVATVSQDGTLGLSSAIYSYSGQEYPIVSFDELPAPAMISYNRINDTTVEYTVRLGDEVSQIGSKIISPNYQRLTISIQFPGTDQENQILIFNKRR
;
A
#
# COMPACT_ATOMS: atom_id res chain seq x y z
N MET A 1 -24.46 34.92 71.63
CA MET A 1 -25.69 34.53 70.91
C MET A 1 -25.29 33.80 69.63
N LYS A 2 -25.66 32.51 69.56
CA LYS A 2 -25.80 31.59 68.41
C LYS A 2 -24.64 31.43 67.40
N ASN A 3 -23.91 30.34 67.59
CA ASN A 3 -23.30 29.50 66.55
C ASN A 3 -24.36 29.06 65.53
N GLN A 4 -23.99 28.87 64.26
CA GLN A 4 -24.32 27.65 63.49
C GLN A 4 -23.22 27.32 62.46
N VAL A 5 -22.93 26.03 62.43
CA VAL A 5 -22.02 25.30 61.52
C VAL A 5 -22.87 24.81 60.33
N VAL A 6 -22.18 24.22 59.32
CA VAL A 6 -22.66 23.30 58.27
C VAL A 6 -23.04 24.04 56.97
N THR A 7 -22.37 23.82 55.83
CA THR A 7 -22.46 22.57 55.05
C THR A 7 -21.33 22.47 54.00
N PHE A 8 -20.78 21.26 53.88
CA PHE A 8 -19.86 20.76 52.84
C PHE A 8 -20.49 20.73 51.42
N LEU A 9 -19.71 21.07 50.40
CA LEU A 9 -19.90 20.65 48.98
C LEU A 9 -18.48 20.40 48.41
N ILE A 10 -17.93 19.19 48.50
CA ILE A 10 -17.99 18.11 47.49
C ILE A 10 -17.65 18.59 46.05
N SER A 11 -16.39 18.34 45.69
CA SER A 11 -15.89 17.79 44.42
C SER A 11 -16.21 18.48 43.08
N ALA A 12 -15.14 18.93 42.41
CA ALA A 12 -14.99 18.74 40.97
C ALA A 12 -13.49 18.60 40.62
N PHE A 13 -12.96 17.38 40.73
CA PHE A 13 -11.69 16.99 40.13
C PHE A 13 -11.95 16.87 38.63
N ILE A 14 -11.63 17.92 37.86
CA ILE A 14 -11.68 17.84 36.41
C ILE A 14 -10.47 16.98 35.99
N LEU A 15 -10.71 15.68 35.82
CA LEU A 15 -9.85 14.87 34.97
C LEU A 15 -9.92 15.50 33.58
N LEU A 16 -8.87 16.22 33.18
CA LEU A 16 -8.58 16.35 31.76
C LEU A 16 -8.20 14.94 31.29
N ALA A 17 -9.21 14.19 30.84
CA ALA A 17 -8.97 13.09 29.93
C ALA A 17 -8.42 13.72 28.65
N THR A 18 -7.10 13.82 28.55
CA THR A 18 -6.45 13.92 27.25
C THR A 18 -6.76 12.61 26.56
N SER A 19 -7.86 12.58 25.81
CA SER A 19 -8.00 11.63 24.72
C SER A 19 -6.88 11.95 23.74
N SER A 20 -5.69 11.38 23.98
CA SER A 20 -4.80 11.04 22.89
C SER A 20 -5.63 10.16 21.98
N ALA A 21 -6.25 10.75 20.97
CA ALA A 21 -6.62 10.01 19.78
C ALA A 21 -5.35 9.26 19.43
N MET A 22 -5.36 7.94 19.66
CA MET A 22 -4.34 7.08 19.10
C MET A 22 -4.46 7.39 17.61
N ALA A 23 -3.49 8.11 17.05
CA ALA A 23 -3.29 8.08 15.62
C ALA A 23 -3.16 6.59 15.34
N GLN A 24 -4.24 5.97 14.83
CA GLN A 24 -4.11 4.68 14.18
C GLN A 24 -2.93 4.88 13.25
N ASN A 25 -1.92 4.03 13.39
CA ASN A 25 -0.73 4.07 12.56
C ASN A 25 -1.24 3.84 11.14
N GLU A 26 -1.58 4.94 10.44
CA GLU A 26 -2.25 4.90 9.15
C GLU A 26 -1.31 4.12 8.24
N ASN A 27 -1.83 3.07 7.61
CA ASN A 27 -1.03 2.23 6.75
C ASN A 27 -0.31 3.14 5.71
N PRO A 28 1.03 3.26 5.74
CA PRO A 28 1.72 4.35 5.03
C PRO A 28 1.67 4.19 3.51
N PHE A 29 1.27 3.01 3.03
CA PHE A 29 1.03 2.73 1.62
C PHE A 29 -0.26 3.39 1.10
N ILE A 30 -1.20 3.76 1.96
CA ILE A 30 -2.49 4.37 1.57
C ILE A 30 -2.27 5.73 0.92
N GLY A 31 -2.99 5.94 -0.19
CA GLY A 31 -2.88 7.11 -1.04
C GLY A 31 -2.65 6.74 -2.50
N THR A 32 -2.41 7.77 -3.32
CA THR A 32 -2.06 7.61 -4.73
C THR A 32 -0.58 7.94 -4.94
N TRP A 33 0.06 7.18 -5.81
CA TRP A 33 1.49 7.22 -6.09
C TRP A 33 1.72 7.29 -7.59
N ASP A 34 2.49 8.27 -8.03
CA ASP A 34 2.87 8.48 -9.42
C ASP A 34 4.27 8.00 -9.68
N ILE A 35 4.47 7.27 -10.76
CA ILE A 35 5.81 6.77 -11.10
C ILE A 35 6.73 7.94 -11.43
N ASP A 36 7.95 7.85 -10.92
CA ASP A 36 9.07 8.70 -11.28
C ASP A 36 9.79 8.03 -12.45
N MET A 37 9.49 8.50 -13.67
CA MET A 37 10.04 7.90 -14.89
C MET A 37 11.56 8.12 -15.02
N ASP A 38 12.11 9.13 -14.36
CA ASP A 38 13.53 9.47 -14.43
C ASP A 38 14.35 8.64 -13.42
N GLU A 39 13.78 8.30 -12.27
CA GLU A 39 14.44 7.48 -11.24
C GLU A 39 14.14 5.98 -11.32
N SER A 40 13.15 5.56 -12.11
CA SER A 40 12.77 4.14 -12.21
C SER A 40 13.66 3.36 -13.19
N ASP A 41 13.98 2.13 -12.81
CA ASP A 41 14.62 1.12 -13.66
C ASP A 41 13.59 0.05 -14.05
N PHE A 42 13.30 -0.04 -15.35
CA PHE A 42 12.36 -1.00 -15.92
C PHE A 42 13.04 -2.31 -16.35
N GLY A 43 14.33 -2.48 -16.11
CA GLY A 43 15.12 -3.62 -16.56
C GLY A 43 15.02 -3.77 -18.08
N SER A 44 14.77 -5.00 -18.54
CA SER A 44 14.59 -5.31 -19.96
C SER A 44 13.19 -5.02 -20.50
N ASN A 45 12.25 -4.54 -19.68
CA ASN A 45 10.90 -4.22 -20.12
C ASN A 45 10.81 -2.82 -20.75
N ALA A 46 9.90 -2.67 -21.70
CA ALA A 46 9.58 -1.37 -22.26
C ALA A 46 8.99 -0.45 -21.17
N ALA A 47 9.62 0.70 -20.97
CA ALA A 47 9.12 1.71 -20.05
C ALA A 47 7.77 2.26 -20.55
N PRO A 48 6.73 2.34 -19.70
CA PRO A 48 5.46 2.94 -20.06
C PRO A 48 5.62 4.45 -20.27
N GLN A 49 4.60 5.11 -20.84
CA GLN A 49 4.55 6.56 -20.87
C GLN A 49 4.30 7.12 -19.44
N ASN A 50 3.43 6.48 -18.68
CA ASN A 50 3.23 6.75 -17.25
C ASN A 50 2.63 5.54 -16.52
N MET A 51 2.68 5.58 -15.19
CA MET A 51 2.04 4.61 -14.31
C MET A 51 1.63 5.30 -13.01
N SER A 52 0.48 4.90 -12.47
CA SER A 52 0.06 5.30 -11.13
C SER A 52 -0.50 4.12 -10.34
N ARG A 53 -0.35 4.18 -9.02
CA ARG A 53 -0.85 3.18 -8.08
C ARG A 53 -1.67 3.86 -6.99
N SER A 54 -2.88 3.37 -6.75
CA SER A 54 -3.73 3.81 -5.65
C SER A 54 -3.93 2.68 -4.66
N TYR A 55 -3.84 2.99 -3.37
CA TYR A 55 -4.12 2.06 -2.29
C TYR A 55 -5.16 2.65 -1.35
N THR A 56 -6.16 1.85 -1.00
CA THR A 56 -7.29 2.26 -0.18
C THR A 56 -7.48 1.30 0.98
N ASP A 57 -7.73 1.84 2.18
CA ASP A 57 -8.16 1.06 3.33
C ASP A 57 -9.67 0.80 3.23
N LEU A 58 -10.06 -0.47 3.26
CA LEU A 58 -11.47 -0.89 3.23
C LEU A 58 -12.00 -1.19 4.64
N GLY A 59 -11.17 -1.02 5.67
CA GLY A 59 -11.43 -1.39 7.05
C GLY A 59 -11.18 -2.88 7.33
N ASN A 60 -11.17 -3.23 8.62
CA ASN A 60 -11.07 -4.61 9.10
C ASN A 60 -9.84 -5.38 8.55
N GLY A 61 -8.72 -4.69 8.33
CA GLY A 61 -7.49 -5.28 7.81
C GLY A 61 -7.54 -5.65 6.32
N SER A 62 -8.55 -5.19 5.59
CA SER A 62 -8.68 -5.35 4.14
C SER A 62 -8.30 -4.06 3.42
N TYR A 63 -7.61 -4.20 2.30
CA TYR A 63 -7.12 -3.11 1.47
C TYR A 63 -7.44 -3.37 0.01
N ALA A 64 -7.49 -2.33 -0.80
CA ALA A 64 -7.53 -2.44 -2.25
C ALA A 64 -6.31 -1.77 -2.86
N TYR A 65 -5.84 -2.28 -3.98
CA TYR A 65 -5.00 -1.50 -4.88
C TYR A 65 -5.62 -1.41 -6.27
N GLN A 66 -5.28 -0.34 -6.97
CA GLN A 66 -5.46 -0.18 -8.42
C GLN A 66 -4.12 0.28 -9.02
N VAL A 67 -3.77 -0.27 -10.17
CA VAL A 67 -2.61 0.15 -10.97
C VAL A 67 -3.11 0.52 -12.35
N ALA A 68 -2.86 1.77 -12.75
CA ALA A 68 -3.13 2.24 -14.09
C ALA A 68 -1.80 2.50 -14.79
N THR A 69 -1.66 1.99 -16.01
CA THR A 69 -0.45 2.14 -16.84
C THR A 69 -0.88 2.66 -18.20
N VAL A 70 -0.19 3.67 -18.72
CA VAL A 70 -0.33 4.10 -20.11
C VAL A 70 0.92 3.69 -20.86
N SER A 71 0.78 2.81 -21.83
CA SER A 71 1.85 2.36 -22.73
C SER A 71 2.31 3.49 -23.66
N GLN A 72 3.47 3.34 -24.30
CA GLN A 72 4.01 4.35 -25.23
C GLN A 72 3.12 4.61 -26.45
N ASP A 73 2.26 3.66 -26.82
CA ASP A 73 1.27 3.78 -27.88
C ASP A 73 -0.06 4.41 -27.41
N GLY A 74 -0.14 4.79 -26.14
CA GLY A 74 -1.35 5.35 -25.51
C GLY A 74 -2.35 4.31 -25.02
N THR A 75 -2.07 3.02 -25.15
CA THR A 75 -2.94 1.95 -24.64
C THR A 75 -3.02 2.00 -23.12
N LEU A 76 -4.23 1.95 -22.57
CA LEU A 76 -4.48 1.96 -21.13
C LEU A 76 -4.57 0.52 -20.59
N GLY A 77 -3.67 0.18 -19.67
CA GLY A 77 -3.77 -1.01 -18.82
C GLY A 77 -4.32 -0.66 -17.45
N LEU A 78 -5.15 -1.53 -16.88
CA LEU A 78 -5.65 -1.43 -15.52
C LEU A 78 -5.59 -2.80 -14.83
N SER A 79 -5.08 -2.82 -13.60
CA SER A 79 -5.18 -4.00 -12.72
C SER A 79 -5.56 -3.61 -11.30
N SER A 80 -6.21 -4.53 -10.57
CA SER A 80 -6.64 -4.30 -9.20
C SER A 80 -6.76 -5.60 -8.40
N ALA A 81 -6.68 -5.49 -7.08
CA ALA A 81 -7.06 -6.56 -6.18
C ALA A 81 -7.52 -6.01 -4.84
N ILE A 82 -8.36 -6.78 -4.15
CA ILE A 82 -8.62 -6.64 -2.71
C ILE A 82 -7.73 -7.64 -1.99
N TYR A 83 -7.03 -7.22 -0.95
CA TYR A 83 -6.04 -8.04 -0.25
C TYR A 83 -5.99 -7.73 1.24
N SER A 84 -5.29 -8.58 1.98
CA SER A 84 -4.79 -8.29 3.33
C SER A 84 -3.30 -8.60 3.41
N TYR A 85 -2.65 -8.23 4.50
CA TYR A 85 -1.23 -8.56 4.73
C TYR A 85 -1.01 -9.92 5.40
N SER A 86 -1.99 -10.84 5.30
CA SER A 86 -1.99 -12.15 5.96
C SER A 86 -1.14 -13.21 5.25
N GLY A 87 -0.62 -12.91 4.06
CA GLY A 87 0.01 -13.89 3.17
C GLY A 87 -0.98 -14.74 2.36
N GLN A 88 -2.29 -14.57 2.56
CA GLN A 88 -3.29 -15.25 1.73
C GLN A 88 -3.26 -14.71 0.30
N GLU A 89 -3.55 -15.59 -0.67
CA GLU A 89 -3.68 -15.24 -2.08
C GLU A 89 -5.05 -14.65 -2.41
N TYR A 90 -5.04 -13.60 -3.24
CA TYR A 90 -6.22 -12.89 -3.71
C TYR A 90 -6.16 -12.72 -5.23
N PRO A 91 -7.30 -12.80 -5.94
CA PRO A 91 -7.33 -12.67 -7.38
C PRO A 91 -6.95 -11.25 -7.82
N ILE A 92 -6.14 -11.16 -8.87
CA ILE A 92 -5.91 -9.93 -9.62
C ILE A 92 -6.95 -9.85 -10.74
N VAL A 93 -7.66 -8.74 -10.80
CA VAL A 93 -8.52 -8.38 -11.94
C VAL A 93 -7.72 -7.47 -12.86
N SER A 94 -7.62 -7.82 -14.13
CA SER A 94 -6.92 -7.03 -15.17
C SER A 94 -7.88 -6.71 -16.32
N PHE A 95 -7.66 -5.57 -16.98
CA PHE A 95 -8.30 -5.27 -18.27
C PHE A 95 -7.69 -6.09 -19.40
N ASP A 96 -6.38 -6.34 -19.32
CA ASP A 96 -5.67 -7.15 -20.29
C ASP A 96 -6.04 -8.63 -20.12
N GLU A 97 -6.21 -9.33 -21.23
CA GLU A 97 -6.39 -10.77 -21.22
C GLU A 97 -5.10 -11.44 -20.74
N LEU A 98 -5.19 -12.13 -19.60
CA LEU A 98 -4.07 -12.88 -19.05
C LEU A 98 -4.14 -14.33 -19.56
N PRO A 99 -2.99 -14.96 -19.85
CA PRO A 99 -2.95 -16.34 -20.34
C PRO A 99 -3.38 -17.37 -19.27
N ALA A 100 -3.44 -16.97 -18.00
CA ALA A 100 -3.96 -17.76 -16.90
C ALA A 100 -4.48 -16.84 -15.76
N PRO A 101 -5.22 -17.36 -14.77
CA PRO A 101 -5.62 -16.58 -13.60
C PRO A 101 -4.41 -16.06 -12.84
N ALA A 102 -4.41 -14.78 -12.48
CA ALA A 102 -3.37 -14.17 -11.67
C ALA A 102 -3.82 -14.00 -10.21
N MET A 103 -2.93 -14.35 -9.29
CA MET A 103 -3.15 -14.26 -7.85
C MET A 103 -2.02 -13.46 -7.20
N ILE A 104 -2.33 -12.69 -6.16
CA ILE A 104 -1.35 -11.92 -5.39
C ILE A 104 -1.49 -12.20 -3.90
N SER A 105 -0.37 -12.36 -3.20
CA SER A 105 -0.30 -12.36 -1.75
C SER A 105 0.60 -11.25 -1.26
N TYR A 106 0.30 -10.70 -0.08
CA TYR A 106 1.13 -9.72 0.60
C TYR A 106 1.43 -10.18 2.02
N ASN A 107 2.69 -10.01 2.44
CA ASN A 107 3.13 -10.21 3.81
C ASN A 107 3.73 -8.92 4.35
N ARG A 108 3.27 -8.46 5.51
CA ARG A 108 3.85 -7.28 6.16
C ARG A 108 5.10 -7.68 6.93
N ILE A 109 6.21 -7.02 6.62
CA ILE A 109 7.49 -7.23 7.32
C ILE A 109 7.63 -6.23 8.48
N ASN A 110 7.30 -4.96 8.22
CA ASN A 110 7.22 -3.90 9.22
C ASN A 110 6.25 -2.79 8.73
N ASP A 111 6.19 -1.66 9.44
CA ASP A 111 5.26 -0.57 9.13
C ASP A 111 5.46 -0.01 7.72
N THR A 112 6.70 0.06 7.24
CA THR A 112 7.09 0.67 5.96
C THR A 112 7.52 -0.34 4.89
N THR A 113 7.49 -1.64 5.19
CA THR A 113 7.98 -2.69 4.28
C THR A 113 6.98 -3.83 4.18
N VAL A 114 6.62 -4.17 2.95
CA VAL A 114 5.79 -5.34 2.64
C VAL A 114 6.42 -6.12 1.51
N GLU A 115 6.28 -7.43 1.54
CA GLU A 115 6.66 -8.33 0.44
C GLU A 115 5.41 -8.85 -0.25
N TYR A 116 5.56 -9.22 -1.51
CA TYR A 116 4.48 -9.79 -2.29
C TYR A 116 4.96 -10.85 -3.26
N THR A 117 4.05 -11.76 -3.59
CA THR A 117 4.22 -12.76 -4.63
C THR A 117 3.06 -12.66 -5.60
N VAL A 118 3.34 -12.67 -6.90
CA VAL A 118 2.33 -12.84 -7.94
C VAL A 118 2.50 -14.22 -8.54
N ARG A 119 1.40 -14.97 -8.65
CA ARG A 119 1.33 -16.22 -9.40
C ARG A 119 0.46 -16.05 -10.62
N LEU A 120 0.82 -16.74 -11.70
CA LEU A 120 0.06 -16.86 -12.93
C LEU A 120 -0.20 -18.34 -13.17
N GLY A 121 -1.44 -18.78 -12.94
CA GLY A 121 -1.72 -20.21 -12.78
C GLY A 121 -0.91 -20.79 -11.62
N ASP A 122 -0.12 -21.83 -11.90
CA ASP A 122 0.73 -22.49 -10.89
C ASP A 122 2.15 -21.93 -10.77
N GLU A 123 2.53 -21.00 -11.63
CA GLU A 123 3.88 -20.46 -11.67
C GLU A 123 4.00 -19.18 -10.86
N VAL A 124 5.13 -19.01 -10.16
CA VAL A 124 5.48 -17.75 -9.50
C VAL A 124 6.05 -16.82 -10.56
N SER A 125 5.25 -15.86 -11.02
CA SER A 125 5.66 -14.92 -12.07
C SER A 125 6.43 -13.73 -11.51
N GLN A 126 6.15 -13.31 -10.27
CA GLN A 126 6.87 -12.23 -9.61
C GLN A 126 7.06 -12.47 -8.12
N ILE A 127 8.20 -12.01 -7.62
CA ILE A 127 8.41 -11.76 -6.19
C ILE A 127 8.88 -10.33 -6.07
N GLY A 128 8.36 -9.59 -5.09
CA GLY A 128 8.77 -8.21 -4.91
C GLY A 128 8.59 -7.69 -3.50
N SER A 129 9.11 -6.49 -3.30
CA SER A 129 8.97 -5.75 -2.05
C SER A 129 8.51 -4.33 -2.34
N LYS A 130 7.82 -3.73 -1.37
CA LYS A 130 7.44 -2.33 -1.37
C LYS A 130 7.96 -1.67 -0.11
N ILE A 131 8.64 -0.54 -0.28
CA ILE A 131 9.27 0.20 0.80
C ILE A 131 8.83 1.65 0.74
N ILE A 132 8.33 2.17 1.86
CA ILE A 132 8.02 3.59 2.03
C ILE A 132 9.22 4.29 2.67
N SER A 133 9.67 5.39 2.08
CA SER A 133 10.73 6.24 2.64
C SER A 133 10.31 6.87 3.98
N PRO A 134 11.24 7.23 4.87
CA PRO A 134 10.91 7.79 6.20
C PRO A 134 10.03 9.05 6.20
N ASN A 135 10.06 9.86 5.14
CA ASN A 135 9.20 11.05 5.01
C ASN A 135 7.82 10.76 4.40
N TYR A 136 7.51 9.49 4.12
CA TYR A 136 6.27 9.01 3.51
C TYR A 136 5.95 9.60 2.13
N GLN A 137 6.95 10.16 1.43
CA GLN A 137 6.77 10.77 0.11
C GLN A 137 7.21 9.87 -1.04
N ARG A 138 7.95 8.80 -0.78
CA ARG A 138 8.45 7.89 -1.81
C ARG A 138 8.09 6.43 -1.52
N LEU A 139 7.62 5.75 -2.55
CA LEU A 139 7.37 4.31 -2.59
C LEU A 139 8.35 3.68 -3.58
N THR A 140 9.15 2.75 -3.11
CA THR A 140 10.05 1.94 -3.95
C THR A 140 9.47 0.54 -4.07
N ILE A 141 9.34 0.04 -5.30
CA ILE A 141 8.93 -1.34 -5.58
C ILE A 141 10.06 -2.06 -6.30
N SER A 142 10.58 -3.12 -5.69
CA SER A 142 11.56 -4.00 -6.33
C SER A 142 10.89 -5.26 -6.81
N ILE A 143 11.16 -5.68 -8.05
CA ILE A 143 10.48 -6.81 -8.69
C ILE A 143 11.54 -7.76 -9.27
N GLN A 144 11.36 -9.05 -8.98
CA GLN A 144 12.11 -10.14 -9.56
C GLN A 144 11.17 -11.05 -10.33
N PHE A 145 11.69 -11.72 -11.37
CA PHE A 145 10.93 -12.61 -12.25
C PHE A 145 11.54 -14.03 -12.21
N PRO A 146 11.22 -14.82 -11.16
CA PRO A 146 11.82 -16.14 -10.97
C PRO A 146 11.63 -17.04 -12.18
N GLY A 147 12.66 -17.85 -12.50
CA GLY A 147 12.59 -18.81 -13.60
C GLY A 147 12.67 -18.20 -15.00
N THR A 148 13.02 -16.92 -15.11
CA THR A 148 13.19 -16.22 -16.40
C THR A 148 14.55 -15.52 -16.46
N ASP A 149 14.99 -15.15 -17.67
CA ASP A 149 16.19 -14.31 -17.90
C ASP A 149 15.86 -12.81 -17.85
N GLN A 150 14.64 -12.44 -17.43
CA GLN A 150 14.22 -11.05 -17.38
C GLN A 150 14.95 -10.30 -16.26
N GLU A 151 15.42 -9.10 -16.55
CA GLU A 151 16.09 -8.27 -15.55
C GLU A 151 15.11 -7.81 -14.47
N ASN A 152 15.63 -7.67 -13.26
CA ASN A 152 14.88 -7.13 -12.13
C ASN A 152 14.50 -5.67 -12.38
N GLN A 153 13.42 -5.23 -11.75
CA GLN A 153 12.97 -3.84 -11.83
C GLN A 153 13.08 -3.15 -10.47
N ILE A 154 13.32 -1.83 -10.53
CA ILE A 154 13.23 -0.93 -9.38
C ILE A 154 12.35 0.25 -9.81
N LEU A 155 11.10 0.22 -9.38
CA LEU A 155 10.14 1.27 -9.71
C LEU A 155 10.05 2.25 -8.54
N ILE A 156 10.27 3.53 -8.84
CA ILE A 156 10.21 4.62 -7.87
C ILE A 156 8.92 5.39 -8.10
N PHE A 157 8.15 5.62 -7.04
CA PHE A 157 6.93 6.42 -7.09
C PHE A 157 6.98 7.53 -6.06
N ASN A 158 6.44 8.69 -6.43
CA ASN A 158 6.23 9.82 -5.55
C ASN A 158 4.77 9.88 -5.11
N LYS A 159 4.53 10.22 -3.85
CA LYS A 159 3.17 10.39 -3.32
C LYS A 159 2.50 11.56 -4.02
N ARG A 160 1.31 11.34 -4.56
CA ARG A 160 0.50 12.40 -5.16
C ARG A 160 0.02 13.34 -4.04
N ARG A 161 0.23 14.64 -4.25
CA ARG A 161 -0.15 15.70 -3.31
C ARG A 161 -1.65 15.91 -3.23
#